data_AF-A0A067QTQ4-F1
#
_entry.id   AF-A0A067QTQ4-F1
#
_cell.length_a   1.000
_cell.length_b   1.000
_cell.length_c   1.000
_cell.angle_alpha   90.00
_cell.angle_beta   90.00
_cell.angle_gamma   90.00
#
_symmetry.space_group_name_H-M   'P 1'
#
loop_
_entity.id
_entity.type
_entity.pdbx_description
1 polymer ?
#
loop_
_entity_poly.entity_id
_entity_poly.type
_entity_poly.pdbx_seq_one_letter_code
_entity_poly.pdbx_strand_id
1 'polypeptide(L)'
;MSSQRSAVTFSCSRRNRQEEALVRRRNAEADHQQLWDGITQYFHTWDIQSNKHNDWASPRYYSQSMEMYNKAMEAQKKAQRLEERQQKLAALLYSETRQYEIELARQRGNPSIHHRMPLEELKSVNYELKRREEENQRREAELKLYHQWRMKQPSITELERKQHGHFVREAWVKQTQEKQVEREKAEKEQLEAMKEREAMQLAEEERQKKSRALSLQSQLKQQIAELRDREKKAEELQREESEVMQRRAKLEDLLMERRSSEERRKKAELGSFLQRQYQLKLRRRAKEVQEKLTEDLHLLEKLMSMEMEENRRASEQQEAARREMLCARQALAEQARVEREREKHMEFLFNEEAQRMWTQQEDKWNRECEARERLLTEVLVTVQHQLEERLEANLAEQRDLVRSREELVAHIEQVNAELKEQRAALNKMKEERRKEIDIQVSDKQQRQMAEARIAELEAEKQKVQEKLEEQKLLQELRKMETTGYNPVNVARRRMFW
;
A
#
# COMPACT_ATOMS: atom_id res chain seq x y z
N MET A 1 -39.72 72.96 -30.15
CA MET A 1 -39.67 71.89 -29.12
C MET A 1 -39.21 70.57 -29.74
N SER A 2 -37.94 70.47 -30.19
CA SER A 2 -37.51 69.34 -31.05
C SER A 2 -36.16 68.72 -30.67
N SER A 3 -35.66 68.94 -29.44
CA SER A 3 -34.30 68.51 -29.06
C SER A 3 -34.21 67.50 -27.90
N GLN A 4 -35.33 66.88 -27.49
CA GLN A 4 -35.33 65.89 -26.39
C GLN A 4 -35.58 64.44 -26.84
N ARG A 5 -35.87 64.18 -28.12
CA ARG A 5 -36.17 62.82 -28.62
C ARG A 5 -34.96 62.03 -29.13
N SER A 6 -33.78 62.66 -29.31
CA SER A 6 -32.58 62.02 -29.88
C SER A 6 -31.63 61.41 -28.84
N ALA A 7 -31.72 61.78 -27.56
CA ALA A 7 -30.84 61.24 -26.51
C ALA A 7 -31.28 59.85 -26.00
N VAL A 8 -32.58 59.53 -26.08
CA VAL A 8 -33.15 58.26 -25.60
C VAL A 8 -32.89 57.11 -26.59
N THR A 9 -32.80 57.40 -27.89
CA THR A 9 -32.52 56.37 -28.92
C THR A 9 -31.06 55.91 -28.91
N PHE A 10 -30.11 56.79 -28.60
CA PHE A 10 -28.69 56.46 -28.49
C PHE A 10 -28.35 55.60 -27.25
N SER A 11 -29.01 55.84 -26.10
CA SER A 11 -28.78 55.02 -24.89
C SER A 11 -29.38 53.61 -25.04
N CYS A 12 -30.54 53.49 -25.70
CA CYS A 12 -31.16 52.21 -26.03
C CYS A 12 -30.30 51.39 -27.01
N SER A 13 -29.69 52.02 -28.03
CA SER A 13 -28.76 51.35 -28.96
C SER A 13 -27.50 50.80 -28.29
N ARG A 14 -26.91 51.55 -27.34
CA ARG A 14 -25.72 51.10 -26.61
C ARG A 14 -26.01 49.94 -25.66
N ARG A 15 -27.16 49.97 -24.99
CA ARG A 15 -27.65 48.88 -24.14
C ARG A 15 -27.91 47.61 -24.95
N ASN A 16 -28.59 47.74 -26.10
CA ASN A 16 -28.83 46.61 -27.01
C ASN A 16 -27.51 46.00 -27.51
N ARG A 17 -26.49 46.81 -27.81
CA ARG A 17 -25.17 46.33 -28.23
C ARG A 17 -24.41 45.60 -27.11
N GLN A 18 -24.58 46.03 -25.86
CA GLN A 18 -24.02 45.35 -24.69
C GLN A 18 -24.78 44.04 -24.40
N GLU A 19 -26.10 44.04 -24.50
CA GLU A 19 -26.94 42.85 -24.38
C GLU A 19 -26.62 41.85 -25.50
N GLU A 20 -26.45 42.29 -26.74
CA GLU A 20 -25.97 41.46 -27.86
C GLU A 20 -24.58 40.86 -27.59
N ALA A 21 -23.65 41.63 -27.03
CA ALA A 21 -22.32 41.12 -26.69
C ALA A 21 -22.37 40.08 -25.56
N LEU A 22 -23.22 40.28 -24.55
CA LEU A 22 -23.46 39.30 -23.49
C LEU A 22 -24.13 38.03 -24.03
N VAL A 23 -25.10 38.16 -24.92
CA VAL A 23 -25.75 37.02 -25.58
C VAL A 23 -24.75 36.26 -26.46
N ARG A 24 -23.91 36.94 -27.25
CA ARG A 24 -22.86 36.29 -28.04
C ARG A 24 -21.86 35.55 -27.16
N ARG A 25 -21.47 36.13 -26.01
CA ARG A 25 -20.60 35.47 -25.05
C ARG A 25 -21.24 34.23 -24.44
N ARG A 26 -22.51 34.33 -23.99
CA ARG A 26 -23.25 33.17 -23.47
C ARG A 26 -23.42 32.08 -24.52
N ASN A 27 -23.72 32.44 -25.76
CA ASN A 27 -23.84 31.48 -26.85
C ASN A 27 -22.50 30.81 -27.14
N ALA A 28 -21.40 31.57 -27.21
CA ALA A 28 -20.06 31.00 -27.38
C ALA A 28 -19.64 30.07 -26.22
N GLU A 29 -19.99 30.43 -24.98
CA GLU A 29 -19.76 29.58 -23.80
C GLU A 29 -20.63 28.31 -23.85
N ALA A 30 -21.89 28.41 -24.28
CA ALA A 30 -22.79 27.28 -24.45
C ALA A 30 -22.34 26.35 -25.60
N ASP A 31 -21.92 26.89 -26.74
CA ASP A 31 -21.37 26.12 -27.86
C ASP A 31 -20.08 25.39 -27.43
N HIS A 32 -19.22 26.07 -26.66
CA HIS A 32 -18.02 25.47 -26.08
C HIS A 32 -18.37 24.31 -25.14
N GLN A 33 -19.34 24.48 -24.24
CA GLN A 33 -19.82 23.42 -23.35
C GLN A 33 -20.37 22.22 -24.14
N GLN A 34 -21.21 22.46 -25.15
CA GLN A 34 -21.78 21.39 -25.98
C GLN A 34 -20.69 20.61 -26.74
N LEU A 35 -19.66 21.30 -27.23
CA LEU A 35 -18.51 20.65 -27.86
C LEU A 35 -17.75 19.74 -26.87
N TRP A 36 -17.48 20.23 -25.65
CA TRP A 36 -16.82 19.42 -24.62
C TRP A 36 -17.69 18.28 -24.12
N ASP A 37 -19.00 18.48 -23.97
CA ASP A 37 -19.94 17.42 -23.62
C ASP A 37 -19.97 16.34 -24.71
N GLY A 38 -19.93 16.74 -25.99
CA GLY A 38 -19.83 15.81 -27.11
C GLY A 38 -18.50 15.03 -27.11
N ILE A 39 -17.38 15.71 -26.87
CA ILE A 39 -16.05 15.09 -26.78
C ILE A 39 -15.96 14.13 -25.59
N THR A 40 -16.46 14.51 -24.42
CA THR A 40 -16.43 13.67 -23.22
C THR A 40 -17.33 12.45 -23.36
N GLN A 41 -18.54 12.59 -23.94
CA GLN A 41 -19.41 11.46 -24.27
C GLN A 41 -18.77 10.52 -25.30
N TYR A 42 -18.08 11.07 -26.31
CA TYR A 42 -17.33 10.27 -27.27
C TYR A 42 -16.24 9.44 -26.58
N PHE A 43 -15.39 10.05 -25.75
CA PHE A 43 -14.35 9.30 -25.04
C PHE A 43 -14.93 8.31 -24.03
N HIS A 44 -16.04 8.64 -23.35
CA HIS A 44 -16.69 7.72 -22.43
C HIS A 44 -17.27 6.49 -23.14
N THR A 45 -17.97 6.70 -24.26
CA THR A 45 -18.49 5.60 -25.08
C THR A 45 -17.36 4.79 -25.70
N TRP A 46 -16.28 5.43 -26.13
CA TRP A 46 -15.08 4.78 -26.64
C TRP A 46 -14.37 3.94 -25.57
N ASP A 47 -14.22 4.44 -24.34
CA ASP A 47 -13.64 3.69 -23.22
C ASP A 47 -14.48 2.47 -22.89
N ILE A 48 -15.82 2.60 -22.87
CA ILE A 48 -16.70 1.46 -22.66
C ILE A 48 -16.52 0.43 -23.78
N GLN A 49 -16.52 0.86 -25.05
CA GLN A 49 -16.34 -0.04 -26.19
C GLN A 49 -14.97 -0.70 -26.18
N SER A 50 -13.90 0.05 -25.88
CA SER A 50 -12.53 -0.46 -25.79
C SER A 50 -12.37 -1.44 -24.64
N ASN A 51 -12.91 -1.14 -23.46
CA ASN A 51 -12.90 -2.05 -22.32
C ASN A 51 -13.68 -3.34 -22.62
N LYS A 52 -14.86 -3.25 -23.25
CA LYS A 52 -15.62 -4.43 -23.67
C LYS A 52 -14.89 -5.23 -24.73
N HIS A 53 -14.23 -4.57 -25.68
CA HIS A 53 -13.41 -5.24 -26.69
C HIS A 53 -12.22 -5.96 -26.05
N ASN A 54 -11.53 -5.32 -25.10
CA ASN A 54 -10.43 -5.91 -24.36
C ASN A 54 -10.89 -7.08 -23.49
N ASP A 55 -12.07 -6.98 -22.86
CA ASP A 55 -12.69 -8.07 -22.13
C ASP A 55 -12.97 -9.25 -23.08
N TRP A 56 -13.61 -9.01 -24.23
CA TRP A 56 -13.92 -10.07 -25.21
C TRP A 56 -12.69 -10.69 -25.85
N ALA A 57 -11.65 -9.89 -26.12
CA ALA A 57 -10.38 -10.34 -26.66
C ALA A 57 -9.48 -11.00 -25.59
N SER A 58 -9.84 -10.86 -24.30
CA SER A 58 -9.10 -11.47 -23.22
C SER A 58 -9.22 -12.99 -23.27
N PRO A 59 -8.10 -13.73 -23.15
CA PRO A 59 -8.13 -15.18 -23.00
C PRO A 59 -9.03 -15.65 -21.84
N ARG A 60 -9.20 -14.82 -20.80
CA ARG A 60 -10.08 -15.13 -19.67
C ARG A 60 -11.55 -15.18 -20.06
N TYR A 61 -12.02 -14.25 -20.90
CA TYR A 61 -13.41 -14.23 -21.34
C TYR A 61 -13.72 -15.42 -22.24
N TYR A 62 -12.81 -15.77 -23.14
CA TYR A 62 -12.95 -16.98 -23.97
C TYR A 62 -13.06 -18.25 -23.10
N SER A 63 -12.17 -18.42 -22.12
CA SER A 63 -12.22 -19.55 -21.19
C SER A 63 -13.53 -19.56 -20.38
N GLN A 64 -13.97 -18.42 -19.86
CA GLN A 64 -15.20 -18.32 -19.08
C GLN A 64 -16.44 -18.61 -19.94
N SER A 65 -16.50 -18.07 -21.17
CA SER A 65 -17.56 -18.34 -22.12
C SER A 65 -17.62 -19.83 -22.47
N MET A 66 -16.47 -20.44 -22.73
CA MET A 66 -16.37 -21.87 -23.05
C MET A 66 -16.79 -22.75 -21.86
N GLU A 67 -16.41 -22.38 -20.64
CA GLU A 67 -16.87 -23.06 -19.43
C GLU A 67 -18.38 -22.95 -19.23
N MET A 68 -18.97 -21.78 -19.46
CA MET A 68 -20.42 -21.58 -19.34
C MET A 68 -21.17 -22.37 -20.41
N TYR A 69 -20.67 -22.39 -21.64
CA TYR A 69 -21.20 -23.23 -22.72
C TYR A 69 -21.13 -24.72 -22.37
N ASN A 70 -19.99 -25.20 -21.87
CA ASN A 70 -19.81 -26.59 -21.45
C ASN A 70 -20.76 -26.96 -20.31
N LYS A 71 -20.92 -26.09 -19.30
CA LYS A 71 -21.87 -26.27 -18.19
C LYS A 71 -23.32 -26.34 -18.70
N ALA A 72 -23.70 -25.47 -19.63
CA ALA A 72 -25.03 -25.50 -20.24
C ALA A 72 -25.29 -26.80 -21.00
N MET A 73 -24.31 -27.27 -21.79
CA MET A 73 -24.38 -28.54 -22.50
C MET A 73 -24.48 -29.75 -21.55
N GLU A 74 -23.72 -29.73 -20.44
CA GLU A 74 -23.82 -30.77 -19.41
C GLU A 74 -25.19 -30.76 -18.70
N ALA A 75 -25.74 -29.59 -18.41
CA ALA A 75 -27.07 -29.45 -17.83
C ALA A 75 -28.15 -30.00 -18.76
N GLN A 76 -28.05 -29.71 -20.07
CA GLN A 76 -28.97 -30.25 -21.08
C GLN A 76 -28.88 -31.78 -21.15
N LYS A 77 -27.67 -32.36 -21.15
CA LYS A 77 -27.48 -33.82 -21.12
C LYS A 77 -28.06 -34.45 -19.84
N LYS A 78 -27.93 -33.79 -18.69
CA LYS A 78 -28.54 -34.25 -17.43
C LYS A 78 -30.07 -34.20 -17.48
N ALA A 79 -30.64 -33.15 -18.05
CA ALA A 79 -32.09 -33.02 -18.25
C ALA A 79 -32.63 -34.12 -19.16
N GLN A 80 -31.97 -34.38 -20.29
CA GLN A 80 -32.35 -35.49 -21.19
C GLN A 80 -32.30 -36.85 -20.49
N ARG A 81 -31.23 -37.15 -19.73
CA ARG A 81 -31.15 -38.39 -18.92
C ARG A 81 -32.26 -38.50 -17.89
N LEU A 82 -32.67 -37.38 -17.31
CA LEU A 82 -33.76 -37.33 -16.34
C LEU A 82 -35.11 -37.59 -17.01
N GLU A 83 -35.36 -36.99 -18.17
CA GLU A 83 -36.55 -37.27 -18.99
C GLU A 83 -36.61 -38.72 -19.44
N GLU A 84 -35.50 -39.30 -19.93
CA GLU A 84 -35.42 -40.72 -20.28
C GLU A 84 -35.75 -41.62 -19.09
N ARG A 85 -35.27 -41.27 -17.89
CA ARG A 85 -35.58 -42.00 -16.65
C ARG A 85 -37.05 -41.86 -16.27
N GLN A 86 -37.61 -40.65 -16.38
CA GLN A 86 -39.04 -40.41 -16.12
C GLN A 86 -39.93 -41.19 -17.08
N GLN A 87 -39.58 -41.24 -18.38
CA GLN A 87 -40.30 -42.03 -19.38
C GLN A 87 -40.23 -43.53 -19.08
N LYS A 88 -39.06 -44.05 -18.70
CA LYS A 88 -38.91 -45.47 -18.28
C LYS A 88 -39.75 -45.78 -17.04
N LEU A 89 -39.75 -44.89 -16.06
CA LEU A 89 -40.56 -45.04 -14.85
C LEU A 89 -42.06 -44.99 -15.18
N ALA A 90 -42.49 -44.05 -16.02
CA ALA A 90 -43.88 -43.95 -16.46
C ALA A 90 -44.33 -45.22 -17.20
N ALA A 91 -43.47 -45.82 -18.04
CA ALA A 91 -43.76 -47.08 -18.71
C ALA A 91 -43.91 -48.25 -17.72
N LEU A 92 -43.06 -48.33 -16.68
CA LEU A 92 -43.18 -49.34 -15.62
C LEU A 92 -44.49 -49.17 -14.84
N LEU A 93 -44.79 -47.97 -14.38
CA LEU A 93 -46.03 -47.67 -13.64
C LEU A 93 -47.27 -47.96 -14.49
N TYR A 94 -47.22 -47.67 -15.79
CA TYR A 94 -48.30 -48.03 -16.73
C TYR A 94 -48.46 -49.56 -16.86
N SER A 95 -47.36 -50.31 -16.88
CA SER A 95 -47.42 -51.78 -16.94
C SER A 95 -47.99 -52.39 -15.66
N GLU A 96 -47.63 -51.86 -14.49
CA GLU A 96 -48.14 -52.30 -13.19
C GLU A 96 -49.64 -52.01 -13.07
N THR A 97 -50.06 -50.78 -13.35
CA THR A 97 -51.49 -50.41 -13.33
C THR A 97 -52.33 -51.30 -14.23
N ARG A 98 -51.86 -51.59 -15.45
CA ARG A 98 -52.53 -52.52 -16.36
C ARG A 98 -52.60 -53.96 -15.82
N GLN A 99 -51.54 -54.45 -15.17
CA GLN A 99 -51.55 -55.77 -14.53
C GLN A 99 -52.56 -55.83 -13.39
N TYR A 100 -52.58 -54.81 -12.53
CA TYR A 100 -53.58 -54.69 -11.46
C TYR A 100 -55.01 -54.64 -11.99
N GLU A 101 -55.26 -53.91 -13.08
CA GLU A 101 -56.58 -53.89 -13.74
C GLU A 101 -56.98 -55.27 -14.27
N ILE A 102 -56.05 -56.04 -14.84
CA ILE A 102 -56.29 -57.41 -15.29
C ILE A 102 -56.59 -58.34 -14.11
N GLU A 103 -55.87 -58.21 -12.99
CA GLU A 103 -56.12 -59.00 -11.78
C GLU A 103 -57.49 -58.69 -11.17
N LEU A 104 -57.85 -57.41 -11.07
CA LEU A 104 -59.18 -56.97 -10.65
C LEU A 104 -60.27 -57.50 -11.59
N ALA A 105 -60.03 -57.51 -12.90
CA ALA A 105 -60.98 -58.07 -13.87
C ALA A 105 -61.10 -59.60 -13.74
N ARG A 106 -60.02 -60.32 -13.47
CA ARG A 106 -60.05 -61.78 -13.20
C ARG A 106 -60.81 -62.12 -11.92
N GLN A 107 -60.66 -61.30 -10.87
CA GLN A 107 -61.37 -61.50 -9.60
C GLN A 107 -62.85 -61.09 -9.69
N ARG A 108 -63.17 -60.01 -10.41
CA ARG A 108 -64.55 -59.58 -10.67
C ARG A 108 -65.28 -60.47 -11.69
N GLY A 109 -64.53 -61.17 -12.56
CA GLY A 109 -65.03 -62.07 -13.58
C GLY A 109 -65.45 -63.47 -13.09
N ASN A 110 -65.36 -63.75 -11.78
CA ASN A 110 -65.86 -65.01 -11.23
C ASN A 110 -66.96 -64.78 -10.17
N PRO A 111 -68.17 -64.37 -10.59
CA PRO A 111 -69.37 -64.59 -9.79
C PRO A 111 -69.61 -66.10 -9.69
N SER A 112 -69.38 -66.63 -8.49
CA SER A 112 -69.94 -67.86 -7.94
C SER A 112 -70.80 -68.70 -8.91
N ILE A 113 -70.17 -69.60 -9.66
CA ILE A 113 -70.85 -70.75 -10.25
C ILE A 113 -71.05 -71.75 -9.12
N HIS A 114 -72.08 -71.52 -8.30
CA HIS A 114 -72.62 -72.55 -7.43
C HIS A 114 -73.06 -73.71 -8.32
N HIS A 115 -72.21 -74.74 -8.39
CA HIS A 115 -72.62 -76.07 -8.78
C HIS A 115 -73.76 -76.46 -7.85
N ARG A 116 -74.98 -76.48 -8.38
CA ARG A 116 -76.14 -77.04 -7.69
C ARG A 116 -75.91 -78.55 -7.66
N MET A 117 -75.15 -78.99 -6.66
CA MET A 117 -74.87 -80.39 -6.39
C MET A 117 -76.21 -81.12 -6.18
N PRO A 118 -76.43 -82.28 -6.81
CA PRO A 118 -77.61 -83.12 -6.57
C PRO A 118 -77.84 -83.38 -5.07
N LEU A 119 -79.11 -83.40 -4.63
CA LEU A 119 -79.50 -83.45 -3.21
C LEU A 119 -78.89 -84.60 -2.40
N GLU A 120 -78.52 -85.71 -3.05
CA GLU A 120 -77.95 -86.89 -2.40
C GLU A 120 -76.47 -86.69 -2.00
N GLU A 121 -75.72 -85.93 -2.80
CA GLU A 121 -74.35 -85.51 -2.46
C GLU A 121 -74.38 -84.41 -1.39
N LEU A 122 -75.40 -83.56 -1.37
CA LEU A 122 -75.63 -82.63 -0.27
C LEU A 122 -75.89 -83.34 1.06
N LYS A 123 -76.61 -84.47 1.06
CA LYS A 123 -76.81 -85.27 2.27
C LYS A 123 -75.51 -85.91 2.75
N SER A 124 -74.72 -86.51 1.87
CA SER A 124 -73.42 -87.11 2.25
C SER A 124 -72.44 -86.05 2.76
N VAL A 125 -72.35 -84.90 2.08
CA VAL A 125 -71.55 -83.75 2.53
C VAL A 125 -72.09 -83.18 3.85
N ASN A 126 -73.41 -83.17 4.08
CA ASN A 126 -73.99 -82.74 5.36
C ASN A 126 -73.67 -83.71 6.50
N TYR A 127 -73.68 -85.02 6.26
CA TYR A 127 -73.21 -86.02 7.23
C TYR A 127 -71.72 -85.88 7.55
N GLU A 128 -70.88 -85.63 6.54
CA GLU A 128 -69.45 -85.37 6.76
C GLU A 128 -69.19 -84.03 7.47
N LEU A 129 -69.97 -82.99 7.16
CA LEU A 129 -69.92 -81.71 7.86
C LEU A 129 -70.37 -81.85 9.31
N LYS A 130 -71.45 -82.58 9.59
CA LYS A 130 -71.89 -82.89 10.96
C LYS A 130 -70.85 -83.69 11.72
N ARG A 131 -70.24 -84.70 11.09
CA ARG A 131 -69.13 -85.45 11.70
C ARG A 131 -67.92 -84.56 12.00
N ARG A 132 -67.55 -83.65 11.09
CA ARG A 132 -66.48 -82.67 11.30
C ARG A 132 -66.84 -81.65 12.40
N GLU A 133 -68.09 -81.22 12.45
CA GLU A 133 -68.61 -80.34 13.51
C GLU A 133 -68.59 -81.04 14.86
N GLU A 134 -68.98 -82.32 14.94
CA GLU A 134 -68.89 -83.14 16.15
C GLU A 134 -67.44 -83.39 16.57
N GLU A 135 -66.54 -83.68 15.62
CA GLU A 135 -65.10 -83.81 15.88
C GLU A 135 -64.49 -82.48 16.34
N ASN A 136 -64.92 -81.35 15.76
CA ASN A 136 -64.49 -80.01 16.18
C ASN A 136 -65.04 -79.65 17.56
N GLN A 137 -66.32 -79.91 17.83
CA GLN A 137 -66.93 -79.72 19.15
C GLN A 137 -66.22 -80.58 20.20
N ARG A 138 -65.84 -81.81 19.85
CA ARG A 138 -65.05 -82.70 20.70
C ARG A 138 -63.65 -82.14 20.95
N ARG A 139 -62.93 -81.69 19.92
CA ARG A 139 -61.60 -81.04 20.07
C ARG A 139 -61.68 -79.76 20.89
N GLU A 140 -62.72 -78.95 20.68
CA GLU A 140 -62.95 -77.76 21.49
C GLU A 140 -63.27 -78.09 22.93
N ALA A 141 -64.06 -79.14 23.19
CA ALA A 141 -64.31 -79.63 24.53
C ALA A 141 -63.01 -80.13 25.19
N GLU A 142 -62.19 -80.89 24.45
CA GLU A 142 -60.87 -81.36 24.90
C GLU A 142 -59.90 -80.20 25.17
N LEU A 143 -59.88 -79.16 24.32
CA LEU A 143 -59.09 -77.93 24.54
C LEU A 143 -59.59 -77.13 25.73
N LYS A 144 -60.91 -76.97 25.88
CA LYS A 144 -61.51 -76.29 27.04
C LYS A 144 -61.21 -77.04 28.34
N LEU A 145 -61.29 -78.37 28.33
CA LEU A 145 -60.87 -79.23 29.43
C LEU A 145 -59.38 -79.08 29.74
N TYR A 146 -58.52 -79.07 28.71
CA TYR A 146 -57.08 -78.85 28.85
C TYR A 146 -56.76 -77.46 29.43
N HIS A 147 -57.41 -76.40 28.95
CA HIS A 147 -57.23 -75.05 29.48
C HIS A 147 -57.73 -74.95 30.93
N GLN A 148 -58.88 -75.54 31.25
CA GLN A 148 -59.38 -75.59 32.62
C GLN A 148 -58.42 -76.38 33.53
N TRP A 149 -57.88 -77.50 33.06
CA TRP A 149 -56.86 -78.27 33.78
C TRP A 149 -55.58 -77.46 33.99
N ARG A 150 -55.04 -76.83 32.93
CA ARG A 150 -53.84 -75.97 32.97
C ARG A 150 -53.98 -74.82 33.97
N MET A 151 -55.14 -74.18 34.00
CA MET A 151 -55.44 -73.07 34.93
C MET A 151 -55.65 -73.53 36.36
N LYS A 152 -56.22 -74.73 36.57
CA LYS A 152 -56.45 -75.29 37.91
C LYS A 152 -55.22 -75.98 38.49
N GLN A 153 -54.22 -76.30 37.66
CA GLN A 153 -53.00 -76.98 38.09
C GLN A 153 -52.05 -76.00 38.81
N PRO A 154 -51.79 -76.19 40.12
CA PRO A 154 -50.98 -75.23 40.90
C PRO A 154 -49.53 -75.12 40.42
N SER A 155 -48.94 -76.23 39.98
CA SER A 155 -47.53 -76.28 39.53
C SER A 155 -47.25 -75.43 38.29
N ILE A 156 -48.23 -75.27 37.39
CA ILE A 156 -48.11 -74.43 36.19
C ILE A 156 -48.23 -72.96 36.56
N THR A 157 -49.17 -72.62 37.44
CA THR A 157 -49.36 -71.25 37.94
C THR A 157 -48.12 -70.74 38.68
N GLU A 158 -47.47 -71.60 39.48
CA GLU A 158 -46.22 -71.25 40.17
C GLU A 158 -45.05 -71.04 39.21
N LEU A 159 -44.96 -71.83 38.14
CA LEU A 159 -43.93 -71.67 37.11
C LEU A 159 -44.12 -70.37 36.33
N GLU A 160 -45.35 -70.04 35.93
CA GLU A 160 -45.68 -68.78 35.24
C GLU A 160 -45.37 -67.57 36.14
N ARG A 161 -45.69 -67.63 37.44
CA ARG A 161 -45.32 -66.58 38.40
C ARG A 161 -43.81 -66.41 38.53
N LYS A 162 -43.05 -67.52 38.57
CA LYS A 162 -41.58 -67.47 38.61
C LYS A 162 -40.99 -66.89 37.32
N GLN A 163 -41.51 -67.28 36.16
CA GLN A 163 -41.09 -66.73 34.86
C GLN A 163 -41.45 -65.25 34.72
N HIS A 164 -42.64 -64.85 35.15
CA HIS A 164 -43.06 -63.45 35.16
C HIS A 164 -42.21 -62.61 36.11
N GLY A 165 -41.94 -63.11 37.32
CA GLY A 165 -41.03 -62.46 38.27
C GLY A 165 -39.59 -62.38 37.79
N HIS A 166 -39.13 -63.34 36.98
CA HIS A 166 -37.84 -63.26 36.29
C HIS A 166 -37.85 -62.15 35.23
N PHE A 167 -38.85 -62.15 34.35
CA PHE A 167 -39.02 -61.16 33.29
C PHE A 167 -39.07 -59.72 33.83
N VAL A 168 -39.82 -59.47 34.90
CA VAL A 168 -39.91 -58.13 35.52
C VAL A 168 -38.56 -57.68 36.08
N ARG A 169 -37.80 -58.60 36.70
CA ARG A 169 -36.45 -58.30 37.18
C ARG A 169 -35.49 -57.99 36.03
N GLU A 170 -35.52 -58.77 34.96
CA GLU A 170 -34.70 -58.50 33.76
C GLU A 170 -35.09 -57.17 33.08
N ALA A 171 -36.39 -56.89 32.96
CA ALA A 171 -36.89 -55.64 32.38
C ALA A 171 -36.47 -54.42 33.23
N TRP A 172 -36.52 -54.54 34.56
CA TRP A 172 -36.06 -53.48 35.46
C TRP A 172 -34.55 -53.26 35.38
N VAL A 173 -33.75 -54.33 35.32
CA VAL A 173 -32.30 -54.24 35.11
C VAL A 173 -31.99 -53.54 33.79
N LYS A 174 -32.65 -53.93 32.70
CA LYS A 174 -32.50 -53.28 31.38
C LYS A 174 -32.88 -51.80 31.42
N GLN A 175 -34.01 -51.44 32.04
CA GLN A 175 -34.44 -50.05 32.16
C GLN A 175 -33.45 -49.21 32.98
N THR A 176 -32.85 -49.79 34.02
CA THR A 176 -31.85 -49.10 34.86
C THR A 176 -30.54 -48.89 34.08
N GLN A 177 -30.12 -49.88 33.30
CA GLN A 177 -28.97 -49.78 32.41
C GLN A 177 -29.20 -48.77 31.28
N GLU A 178 -30.36 -48.76 30.64
CA GLU A 178 -30.71 -47.78 29.61
C GLU A 178 -30.67 -46.35 30.15
N LYS A 179 -31.25 -46.11 31.34
CA LYS A 179 -31.19 -44.78 31.99
C LYS A 179 -29.76 -44.36 32.35
N GLN A 180 -28.89 -45.30 32.73
CA GLN A 180 -27.47 -44.98 32.97
C GLN A 180 -26.76 -44.61 31.67
N VAL A 181 -26.97 -45.38 30.59
CA VAL A 181 -26.39 -45.11 29.27
C VAL A 181 -26.88 -43.77 28.70
N GLU A 182 -28.16 -43.44 28.90
CA GLU A 182 -28.73 -42.17 28.44
C GLU A 182 -28.14 -40.97 29.20
N ARG A 183 -27.93 -41.09 30.52
CA ARG A 183 -27.23 -40.06 31.32
C ARG A 183 -25.78 -39.89 30.89
N GLU A 184 -25.05 -40.98 30.68
CA GLU A 184 -23.66 -40.91 30.21
C GLU A 184 -23.56 -40.29 28.81
N LYS A 185 -24.52 -40.56 27.92
CA LYS A 185 -24.58 -39.93 26.60
C LYS A 185 -24.86 -38.43 26.72
N ALA A 186 -25.84 -38.03 27.54
CA ALA A 186 -26.15 -36.62 27.76
C ALA A 186 -24.97 -35.86 28.40
N GLU A 187 -24.25 -36.47 29.35
CA GLU A 187 -23.05 -35.88 29.95
C GLU A 187 -21.91 -35.74 28.92
N LYS A 188 -21.71 -36.74 28.06
CA LYS A 188 -20.73 -36.67 26.97
C LYS A 188 -21.08 -35.58 25.97
N GLU A 189 -22.33 -35.50 25.54
CA GLU A 189 -22.82 -34.46 24.62
C GLU A 189 -22.68 -33.06 25.22
N GLN A 190 -22.95 -32.88 26.52
CA GLN A 190 -22.72 -31.61 27.19
C GLN A 190 -21.24 -31.25 27.27
N LEU A 191 -20.37 -32.23 27.59
CA LEU A 191 -18.93 -32.02 27.66
C LEU A 191 -18.35 -31.70 26.27
N GLU A 192 -18.82 -32.35 25.22
CA GLU A 192 -18.46 -32.09 23.83
C GLU A 192 -18.93 -30.70 23.40
N ALA A 193 -20.18 -30.32 23.68
CA ALA A 193 -20.69 -28.97 23.40
C ALA A 193 -19.91 -27.87 24.13
N MET A 194 -19.46 -28.11 25.37
CA MET A 194 -18.61 -27.17 26.11
C MET A 194 -17.23 -27.04 25.49
N LYS A 195 -16.59 -28.16 25.12
CA LYS A 195 -15.30 -28.17 24.40
C LYS A 195 -15.39 -27.48 23.05
N GLU A 196 -16.48 -27.68 22.31
CA GLU A 196 -16.72 -27.00 21.03
C GLU A 196 -16.87 -25.49 21.21
N ARG A 197 -17.60 -25.04 22.25
CA ARG A 197 -17.72 -23.61 22.59
C ARG A 197 -16.37 -23.00 22.98
N GLU A 198 -15.60 -23.68 23.81
CA GLU A 198 -14.24 -23.23 24.20
C GLU A 198 -13.31 -23.18 22.97
N ALA A 199 -13.36 -24.18 22.09
CA ALA A 199 -12.60 -24.20 20.85
C ALA A 199 -13.00 -23.06 19.91
N MET A 200 -14.29 -22.74 19.80
CA MET A 200 -14.79 -21.62 19.01
C MET A 200 -14.33 -20.27 19.59
N GLN A 201 -14.37 -20.09 20.91
CA GLN A 201 -13.87 -18.89 21.58
C GLN A 201 -12.37 -18.70 21.36
N LEU A 202 -11.57 -19.76 21.56
CA LEU A 202 -10.13 -19.73 21.28
C LEU A 202 -9.84 -19.41 19.80
N ALA A 203 -10.63 -19.96 18.88
CA ALA A 203 -10.50 -19.67 17.46
C ALA A 203 -10.85 -18.21 17.12
N GLU A 204 -11.87 -17.64 17.75
CA GLU A 204 -12.23 -16.22 17.61
C GLU A 204 -11.17 -15.29 18.19
N GLU A 205 -10.63 -15.59 19.37
CA GLU A 205 -9.52 -14.84 19.98
C GLU A 205 -8.26 -14.87 19.10
N GLU A 206 -7.92 -16.04 18.54
CA GLU A 206 -6.81 -16.18 17.60
C GLU A 206 -7.06 -15.39 16.30
N ARG A 207 -8.30 -15.37 15.79
CA ARG A 207 -8.68 -14.53 14.64
C ARG A 207 -8.54 -13.04 14.96
N GLN A 208 -8.98 -12.60 16.14
CA GLN A 208 -8.85 -11.22 16.58
C GLN A 208 -7.37 -10.83 16.74
N LYS A 209 -6.53 -11.68 17.35
CA LYS A 209 -5.08 -11.46 17.46
C LYS A 209 -4.42 -11.34 16.09
N LYS A 210 -4.77 -12.22 15.14
CA LYS A 210 -4.27 -12.17 13.76
C LYS A 210 -4.71 -10.89 13.04
N SER A 211 -5.97 -10.48 13.21
CA SER A 211 -6.47 -9.22 12.64
C SER A 211 -5.74 -8.00 13.23
N ARG A 212 -5.52 -7.97 14.54
CA ARG A 212 -4.75 -6.89 15.21
C ARG A 212 -3.30 -6.86 14.71
N ALA A 213 -2.66 -8.02 14.56
CA ALA A 213 -1.30 -8.12 14.04
C ALA A 213 -1.20 -7.63 12.57
N LEU A 214 -2.19 -7.96 11.72
CA LEU A 214 -2.26 -7.47 10.35
C LEU A 214 -2.47 -5.95 10.29
N SER A 215 -3.35 -5.41 11.13
CA SER A 215 -3.57 -3.97 11.26
C SER A 215 -2.29 -3.24 11.67
N LEU A 216 -1.60 -3.74 12.70
CA LEU A 216 -0.34 -3.17 13.16
C LEU A 216 0.76 -3.25 12.09
N GLN A 217 0.83 -4.37 11.37
CA GLN A 217 1.76 -4.50 10.25
C GLN A 217 1.44 -3.52 9.12
N SER A 218 0.17 -3.27 8.84
CA SER A 218 -0.26 -2.27 7.87
C SER A 218 0.15 -0.86 8.32
N GLN A 219 -0.06 -0.51 9.57
CA GLN A 219 0.35 0.77 10.15
C GLN A 219 1.88 0.96 10.08
N LEU A 220 2.66 -0.05 10.46
CA LEU A 220 4.12 -0.01 10.34
C LEU A 220 4.58 0.16 8.88
N LYS A 221 3.91 -0.49 7.92
CA LYS A 221 4.20 -0.30 6.49
C LYS A 221 3.91 1.12 6.03
N GLN A 222 2.81 1.71 6.50
CA GLN A 222 2.45 3.11 6.23
C GLN A 222 3.51 4.05 6.81
N GLN A 223 3.91 3.86 8.07
CA GLN A 223 4.95 4.67 8.72
C GLN A 223 6.32 4.54 8.01
N ILE A 224 6.70 3.35 7.55
CA ILE A 224 7.91 3.16 6.73
C ILE A 224 7.80 3.87 5.38
N ALA A 225 6.63 3.87 4.75
CA ALA A 225 6.40 4.62 3.51
C ALA A 225 6.51 6.13 3.76
N GLU A 226 5.93 6.65 4.84
CA GLU A 226 6.07 8.04 5.26
C GLU A 226 7.53 8.44 5.50
N LEU A 227 8.33 7.56 6.13
CA LEU A 227 9.77 7.80 6.29
C LEU A 227 10.49 7.92 4.94
N ARG A 228 10.17 7.03 3.99
CA ARG A 228 10.76 7.09 2.64
C ARG A 228 10.38 8.37 1.91
N ASP A 229 9.15 8.84 2.07
CA ASP A 229 8.72 10.09 1.45
C ASP A 229 9.37 11.31 2.13
N ARG A 230 9.63 11.27 3.45
CA ARG A 230 10.45 12.28 4.13
C ARG A 230 11.91 12.26 3.67
N GLU A 231 12.48 11.08 3.43
CA GLU A 231 13.84 10.94 2.89
C GLU A 231 13.95 11.54 1.48
N LYS A 232 12.98 11.30 0.59
CA LYS A 232 12.93 11.96 -0.72
C LYS A 232 12.87 13.48 -0.60
N LYS A 233 12.02 14.00 0.29
CA LYS A 233 11.93 15.45 0.55
C LYS A 233 13.25 16.02 1.08
N ALA A 234 13.97 15.29 1.92
CA ALA A 234 15.29 15.69 2.39
C ALA A 234 16.30 15.74 1.23
N GLU A 235 16.28 14.77 0.30
CA GLU A 235 17.10 14.82 -0.91
C GLU A 235 16.73 16.01 -1.81
N GLU A 236 15.45 16.33 -1.95
CA GLU A 236 14.97 17.49 -2.71
C GLU A 236 15.47 18.80 -2.10
N LEU A 237 15.31 18.99 -0.78
CA LEU A 237 15.84 20.17 -0.10
C LEU A 237 17.36 20.28 -0.20
N GLN A 238 18.08 19.16 -0.14
CA GLN A 238 19.53 19.14 -0.32
C GLN A 238 19.95 19.53 -1.74
N ARG A 239 19.19 19.12 -2.76
CA ARG A 239 19.42 19.57 -4.15
C ARG A 239 19.18 21.08 -4.25
N GLU A 240 18.09 21.59 -3.70
CA GLU A 240 17.79 23.03 -3.67
C GLU A 240 18.88 23.83 -2.94
N GLU A 241 19.36 23.35 -1.79
CA GLU A 241 20.48 23.95 -1.07
C GLU A 241 21.73 24.01 -1.97
N SER A 242 22.06 22.92 -2.66
CA SER A 242 23.20 22.87 -3.58
C SER A 242 23.05 23.87 -4.74
N GLU A 243 21.84 24.05 -5.26
CA GLU A 243 21.58 25.04 -6.31
C GLU A 243 21.72 26.47 -5.81
N VAL A 244 21.20 26.79 -4.63
CA VAL A 244 21.33 28.11 -4.00
C VAL A 244 22.80 28.41 -3.72
N MET A 245 23.56 27.43 -3.24
CA MET A 245 25.00 27.56 -3.01
C MET A 245 25.79 27.78 -4.30
N GLN A 246 25.43 27.09 -5.39
CA GLN A 246 26.03 27.35 -6.70
C GLN A 246 25.71 28.76 -7.21
N ARG A 247 24.48 29.25 -7.01
CA ARG A 247 24.09 30.62 -7.39
C ARG A 247 24.85 31.66 -6.58
N ARG A 248 25.04 31.42 -5.27
CA ARG A 248 25.86 32.26 -4.41
C ARG A 248 27.33 32.30 -4.86
N ALA A 249 27.93 31.15 -5.15
CA ALA A 249 29.31 31.09 -5.65
C ALA A 249 29.47 31.86 -6.97
N LYS A 250 28.56 31.67 -7.93
CA LYS A 250 28.55 32.44 -9.18
C LYS A 250 28.42 33.95 -8.95
N LEU A 251 27.61 34.36 -7.97
CA LEU A 251 27.47 35.77 -7.62
C LEU A 251 28.79 36.32 -7.04
N GLU A 252 29.47 35.55 -6.19
CA GLU A 252 30.79 35.91 -5.64
C GLU A 252 31.84 36.04 -6.76
N ASP A 253 31.85 35.14 -7.73
CA ASP A 253 32.73 35.22 -8.91
C ASP A 253 32.49 36.50 -9.71
N LEU A 254 31.23 36.83 -10.01
CA LEU A 254 30.86 38.06 -10.72
C LEU A 254 31.26 39.32 -9.94
N LEU A 255 31.15 39.30 -8.61
CA LEU A 255 31.61 40.39 -7.75
C LEU A 255 33.14 40.55 -7.81
N MET A 256 33.89 39.46 -7.85
CA MET A 256 35.35 39.48 -7.99
C MET A 256 35.78 39.98 -9.38
N GLU A 257 35.11 39.53 -10.45
CA GLU A 257 35.33 40.04 -11.81
C GLU A 257 35.07 41.55 -11.89
N ARG A 258 33.99 42.02 -11.28
CA ARG A 258 33.66 43.45 -11.19
C ARG A 258 34.76 44.22 -10.48
N ARG A 259 35.19 43.80 -9.29
CA ARG A 259 36.27 44.45 -8.52
C ARG A 259 37.56 44.54 -9.35
N SER A 260 37.93 43.44 -10.02
CA SER A 260 39.12 43.44 -10.89
C SER A 260 39.00 44.43 -12.06
N SER A 261 37.80 44.58 -12.62
CA SER A 261 37.54 45.49 -13.73
C SER A 261 37.57 46.95 -13.27
N GLU A 262 37.03 47.25 -12.10
CA GLU A 262 37.11 48.58 -11.46
C GLU A 262 38.57 48.96 -11.14
N GLU A 263 39.37 48.03 -10.63
CA GLU A 263 40.80 48.26 -10.40
C GLU A 263 41.56 48.55 -11.70
N ARG A 264 41.26 47.82 -12.79
CA ARG A 264 41.85 48.09 -14.11
C ARG A 264 41.49 49.48 -14.61
N ARG A 265 40.23 49.91 -14.45
CA ARG A 265 39.77 51.26 -14.83
C ARG A 265 40.50 52.34 -14.04
N LYS A 266 40.56 52.23 -12.71
CA LYS A 266 41.30 53.15 -11.84
C LYS A 266 42.78 53.26 -12.23
N LYS A 267 43.43 52.13 -12.55
CA LYS A 267 44.82 52.13 -13.04
C LYS A 267 44.96 52.84 -14.38
N ALA A 268 44.02 52.67 -15.31
CA ALA A 268 44.03 53.33 -16.61
C ALA A 268 43.80 54.86 -16.49
N GLU A 269 42.91 55.29 -15.59
CA GLU A 269 42.68 56.70 -15.27
C GLU A 269 43.93 57.36 -14.69
N LEU A 270 44.58 56.72 -13.71
CA LEU A 270 45.85 57.17 -13.15
C LEU A 270 46.95 57.22 -14.23
N GLY A 271 47.02 56.22 -15.10
CA GLY A 271 47.96 56.20 -16.22
C GLY A 271 47.76 57.38 -17.17
N SER A 272 46.51 57.66 -17.54
CA SER A 272 46.14 58.79 -18.40
C SER A 272 46.48 60.14 -17.75
N PHE A 273 46.21 60.28 -16.45
CA PHE A 273 46.57 61.47 -15.68
C PHE A 273 48.09 61.71 -15.68
N LEU A 274 48.89 60.68 -15.41
CA LEU A 274 50.35 60.76 -15.44
C LEU A 274 50.87 61.15 -16.83
N GLN A 275 50.33 60.56 -17.90
CA GLN A 275 50.68 60.92 -19.28
C GLN A 275 50.43 62.41 -19.57
N ARG A 276 49.26 62.94 -19.19
CA ARG A 276 48.96 64.38 -19.33
C ARG A 276 49.97 65.24 -18.58
N GLN A 277 50.36 64.85 -17.37
CA GLN A 277 51.39 65.56 -16.59
C GLN A 277 52.76 65.58 -17.29
N TYR A 278 53.22 64.45 -17.82
CA TYR A 278 54.48 64.38 -18.57
C TYR A 278 54.43 65.20 -19.86
N GLN A 279 53.32 65.16 -20.60
CA GLN A 279 53.13 66.00 -21.79
C GLN A 279 53.20 67.49 -21.47
N LEU A 280 52.59 67.93 -20.37
CA LEU A 280 52.67 69.32 -19.92
C LEU A 280 54.11 69.73 -19.56
N LYS A 281 54.88 68.86 -18.89
CA LYS A 281 56.30 69.10 -18.59
C LYS A 281 57.15 69.20 -19.86
N LEU A 282 56.93 68.31 -20.83
CA LEU A 282 57.63 68.34 -22.13
C LEU A 282 57.31 69.62 -22.90
N ARG A 283 56.03 70.05 -22.93
CA ARG A 283 55.62 71.31 -23.56
C ARG A 283 56.30 72.52 -22.90
N ARG A 284 56.39 72.56 -21.57
CA ARG A 284 57.12 73.63 -20.86
C ARG A 284 58.59 73.65 -21.26
N ARG A 285 59.26 72.50 -21.27
CA ARG A 285 60.66 72.40 -21.68
C ARG A 285 60.87 72.83 -23.14
N ALA A 286 59.96 72.46 -24.04
CA ALA A 286 60.01 72.88 -25.44
C ALA A 286 59.89 74.41 -25.58
N LYS A 287 59.00 75.05 -24.80
CA LYS A 287 58.89 76.52 -24.75
C LYS A 287 60.17 77.18 -24.26
N GLU A 288 60.76 76.68 -23.17
CA GLU A 288 62.06 77.19 -22.67
C GLU A 288 63.17 77.11 -23.72
N VAL A 289 63.19 76.04 -24.52
CA VAL A 289 64.17 75.88 -25.62
C VAL A 289 63.87 76.85 -26.77
N GLN A 290 62.59 77.05 -27.12
CA GLN A 290 62.19 78.04 -28.12
C GLN A 290 62.56 79.46 -27.71
N GLU A 291 62.34 79.83 -26.44
CA GLU A 291 62.73 81.13 -25.89
C GLU A 291 64.25 81.34 -26.01
N LYS A 292 65.07 80.36 -25.61
CA LYS A 292 66.53 80.42 -25.79
C LYS A 292 66.95 80.60 -27.24
N LEU A 293 66.34 79.84 -28.16
CA LEU A 293 66.62 79.98 -29.60
C LEU A 293 66.21 81.37 -30.12
N THR A 294 65.15 81.98 -29.60
CA THR A 294 64.77 83.35 -29.97
C THR A 294 65.75 84.39 -29.44
N GLU A 295 66.30 84.20 -28.24
CA GLU A 295 67.36 85.04 -27.69
C GLU A 295 68.65 84.92 -28.54
N ASP A 296 69.00 83.71 -28.95
CA ASP A 296 70.14 83.44 -29.85
C ASP A 296 69.93 84.07 -31.24
N LEU A 297 68.72 84.00 -31.81
CA LEU A 297 68.36 84.68 -33.06
C LEU A 297 68.47 86.20 -32.94
N HIS A 298 67.99 86.78 -31.84
CA HIS A 298 68.13 88.22 -31.59
C HIS A 298 69.60 88.65 -31.45
N LEU A 299 70.47 87.81 -30.90
CA LEU A 299 71.91 88.06 -30.88
C LEU A 299 72.49 88.07 -32.30
N LEU A 300 72.12 87.08 -33.13
CA LEU A 300 72.53 87.03 -34.53
C LEU A 300 72.03 88.24 -35.33
N GLU A 301 70.77 88.67 -35.13
CA GLU A 301 70.23 89.88 -35.74
C GLU A 301 71.02 91.13 -35.34
N LYS A 302 71.43 91.24 -34.07
CA LYS A 302 72.31 92.33 -33.63
C LYS A 302 73.66 92.27 -34.33
N LEU A 303 74.30 91.10 -34.41
CA LEU A 303 75.57 90.93 -35.11
C LEU A 303 75.45 91.27 -36.61
N MET A 304 74.39 90.81 -37.27
CA MET A 304 74.09 91.19 -38.66
C MET A 304 73.85 92.69 -38.80
N SER A 305 73.15 93.34 -37.87
CA SER A 305 72.95 94.79 -37.92
C SER A 305 74.27 95.56 -37.81
N MET A 306 75.24 95.06 -37.05
CA MET A 306 76.59 95.63 -36.97
C MET A 306 77.36 95.47 -38.29
N GLU A 307 77.34 94.27 -38.90
CA GLU A 307 77.95 94.03 -40.23
C GLU A 307 77.25 94.85 -41.35
N MET A 308 75.93 95.01 -41.24
CA MET A 308 75.16 95.81 -42.19
C MET A 308 75.41 97.30 -42.02
N GLU A 309 75.65 97.80 -40.79
CA GLU A 309 76.11 99.18 -40.56
C GLU A 309 77.50 99.44 -41.15
N GLU A 310 78.38 98.44 -41.18
CA GLU A 310 79.66 98.50 -41.88
C GLU A 310 79.48 98.54 -43.41
N ASN A 311 78.60 97.70 -43.95
CA ASN A 311 78.28 97.69 -45.38
C ASN A 311 77.47 98.91 -45.85
N ARG A 312 76.71 99.56 -44.96
CA ARG A 312 75.86 100.73 -45.26
C ARG A 312 76.68 102.00 -45.51
N ARG A 313 77.95 102.03 -45.10
CA ARG A 313 78.90 103.10 -45.48
C ARG A 313 79.21 103.13 -46.99
N ALA A 314 78.70 102.17 -47.79
CA ALA A 314 79.08 101.98 -49.20
C ALA A 314 78.00 102.25 -50.27
N SER A 315 76.75 102.65 -49.97
CA SER A 315 75.80 102.96 -51.07
C SER A 315 74.59 103.81 -50.65
N GLU A 316 74.59 105.08 -51.06
CA GLU A 316 73.57 106.08 -50.69
C GLU A 316 72.38 106.17 -51.67
N GLN A 317 72.41 105.50 -52.83
CA GLN A 317 71.40 105.69 -53.88
C GLN A 317 70.29 104.64 -53.92
N GLN A 318 70.42 103.51 -53.21
CA GLN A 318 69.32 102.55 -53.02
C GLN A 318 68.47 102.85 -51.76
N GLU A 319 68.78 103.90 -51.00
CA GLU A 319 68.24 104.13 -49.66
C GLU A 319 66.78 104.61 -49.63
N ALA A 320 66.30 105.38 -50.61
CA ALA A 320 64.93 105.90 -50.61
C ALA A 320 63.88 104.79 -50.79
N ALA A 321 64.04 103.95 -51.82
CA ALA A 321 63.17 102.80 -52.07
C ALA A 321 63.26 101.75 -50.95
N ARG A 322 64.46 101.58 -50.34
CA ARG A 322 64.64 100.73 -49.16
C ARG A 322 63.91 101.27 -47.94
N ARG A 323 63.89 102.59 -47.70
CA ARG A 323 63.16 103.19 -46.57
C ARG A 323 61.66 102.99 -46.70
N GLU A 324 61.09 103.19 -47.89
CA GLU A 324 59.66 102.94 -48.15
C GLU A 324 59.30 101.45 -48.00
N MET A 325 60.12 100.54 -48.54
CA MET A 325 59.94 99.09 -48.34
C MET A 325 60.12 98.67 -46.88
N LEU A 326 61.03 99.28 -46.12
CA LEU A 326 61.23 99.01 -44.70
C LEU A 326 60.05 99.52 -43.86
N CYS A 327 59.52 100.71 -44.16
CA CYS A 327 58.32 101.23 -43.51
C CYS A 327 57.10 100.35 -43.81
N ALA A 328 56.91 99.91 -45.06
CA ALA A 328 55.86 98.97 -45.42
C ALA A 328 56.04 97.61 -44.73
N ARG A 329 57.29 97.09 -44.65
CA ARG A 329 57.62 95.85 -43.93
C ARG A 329 57.34 95.98 -42.43
N GLN A 330 57.68 97.11 -41.82
CA GLN A 330 57.42 97.39 -40.40
C GLN A 330 55.92 97.48 -40.12
N ALA A 331 55.17 98.22 -40.94
CA ALA A 331 53.71 98.32 -40.81
C ALA A 331 53.01 96.95 -40.98
N LEU A 332 53.44 96.15 -41.97
CA LEU A 332 52.92 94.79 -42.15
C LEU A 332 53.35 93.83 -41.03
N ALA A 333 54.57 93.98 -40.49
CA ALA A 333 55.04 93.20 -39.35
C ALA A 333 54.28 93.55 -38.06
N GLU A 334 53.96 94.82 -37.84
CA GLU A 334 53.12 95.27 -36.73
C GLU A 334 51.69 94.75 -36.86
N GLN A 335 51.08 94.82 -38.05
CA GLN A 335 49.76 94.24 -38.30
C GLN A 335 49.76 92.71 -38.09
N ALA A 336 50.76 91.99 -38.62
CA ALA A 336 50.90 90.56 -38.39
C ALA A 336 51.11 90.21 -36.90
N ARG A 337 51.78 91.08 -36.13
CA ARG A 337 51.93 90.89 -34.69
C ARG A 337 50.59 91.05 -33.97
N VAL A 338 49.82 92.08 -34.29
CA VAL A 338 48.49 92.33 -33.72
C VAL A 338 47.52 91.20 -34.07
N GLU A 339 47.52 90.71 -35.31
CA GLU A 339 46.67 89.57 -35.70
C GLU A 339 47.06 88.29 -34.95
N ARG A 340 48.36 88.02 -34.75
CA ARG A 340 48.79 86.88 -33.90
C ARG A 340 48.37 87.03 -32.44
N GLU A 341 48.37 88.24 -31.90
CA GLU A 341 47.88 88.51 -30.54
C GLU A 341 46.36 88.30 -30.44
N ARG A 342 45.60 88.72 -31.47
CA ARG A 342 44.16 88.45 -31.61
C ARG A 342 43.87 86.95 -31.74
N GLU A 343 44.60 86.24 -32.59
CA GLU A 343 44.48 84.78 -32.76
C GLU A 343 44.73 84.06 -31.42
N LYS A 344 45.81 84.38 -30.69
CA LYS A 344 46.07 83.82 -29.36
C LYS A 344 44.96 84.12 -28.36
N HIS A 345 44.40 85.32 -28.40
CA HIS A 345 43.28 85.69 -27.52
C HIS A 345 42.02 84.88 -27.86
N MET A 346 41.70 84.72 -29.15
CA MET A 346 40.58 83.90 -29.60
C MET A 346 40.79 82.42 -29.23
N GLU A 347 41.98 81.86 -29.48
CA GLU A 347 42.35 80.50 -29.05
C GLU A 347 42.22 80.32 -27.54
N PHE A 348 42.63 81.32 -26.75
CA PHE A 348 42.50 81.27 -25.30
C PHE A 348 41.03 81.18 -24.87
N LEU A 349 40.16 82.03 -25.42
CA LEU A 349 38.72 82.00 -25.13
C LEU A 349 38.09 80.66 -25.51
N PHE A 350 38.38 80.14 -26.71
CA PHE A 350 37.88 78.81 -27.14
C PHE A 350 38.37 77.68 -26.23
N ASN A 351 39.62 77.73 -25.78
CA ASN A 351 40.18 76.72 -24.88
C ASN A 351 39.54 76.78 -23.48
N GLU A 352 39.28 77.98 -22.93
CA GLU A 352 38.60 78.13 -21.64
C GLU A 352 37.14 77.66 -21.71
N GLU A 353 36.42 78.00 -22.78
CA GLU A 353 35.05 77.53 -23.00
C GLU A 353 35.00 76.00 -23.15
N ALA A 354 35.90 75.43 -23.96
CA ALA A 354 36.03 73.98 -24.11
C ALA A 354 36.36 73.30 -22.77
N GLN A 355 37.24 73.88 -21.95
CA GLN A 355 37.58 73.35 -20.63
C GLN A 355 36.38 73.39 -19.68
N ARG A 356 35.63 74.50 -19.63
CA ARG A 356 34.41 74.62 -18.79
C ARG A 356 33.34 73.61 -19.21
N MET A 357 33.13 73.44 -20.51
CA MET A 357 32.18 72.46 -21.04
C MET A 357 32.63 71.03 -20.73
N TRP A 358 33.93 70.74 -20.85
CA TRP A 358 34.49 69.45 -20.46
C TRP A 358 34.30 69.16 -18.97
N THR A 359 34.62 70.10 -18.07
CA THR A 359 34.45 69.89 -16.62
C THR A 359 32.99 69.67 -16.24
N GLN A 360 32.06 70.42 -16.84
CA GLN A 360 30.63 70.21 -16.59
C GLN A 360 30.15 68.84 -17.07
N GLN A 361 30.68 68.35 -18.19
CA GLN A 361 30.33 67.03 -18.71
C GLN A 361 30.94 65.91 -17.86
N GLU A 362 32.17 66.08 -17.38
CA GLU A 362 32.85 65.15 -16.47
C GLU A 362 32.11 65.06 -15.13
N ASP A 363 31.65 66.18 -14.58
CA ASP A 363 30.80 66.21 -13.37
C ASP A 363 29.46 65.47 -13.57
N LYS A 364 28.81 65.64 -14.73
CA LYS A 364 27.57 64.90 -15.05
C LYS A 364 27.84 63.41 -15.15
N TRP A 365 28.89 63.00 -15.86
CA TRP A 365 29.27 61.58 -15.96
C TRP A 365 29.62 60.99 -14.60
N ASN A 366 30.33 61.71 -13.73
CA ASN A 366 30.63 61.26 -12.37
C ASN A 366 29.35 61.03 -11.55
N ARG A 367 28.38 61.96 -11.60
CA ARG A 367 27.09 61.79 -10.92
C ARG A 367 26.29 60.61 -11.47
N GLU A 368 26.31 60.39 -12.78
CA GLU A 368 25.68 59.23 -13.40
C GLU A 368 26.37 57.92 -12.99
N CYS A 369 27.71 57.90 -12.95
CA CYS A 369 28.48 56.76 -12.46
C CYS A 369 28.14 56.44 -11.01
N GLU A 370 28.13 57.43 -10.12
CA GLU A 370 27.74 57.24 -8.72
C GLU A 370 26.32 56.71 -8.58
N ALA A 371 25.36 57.24 -9.36
CA ALA A 371 23.98 56.77 -9.33
C ALA A 371 23.87 55.31 -9.80
N ARG A 372 24.59 54.94 -10.88
CA ARG A 372 24.66 53.56 -11.37
C ARG A 372 25.31 52.63 -10.35
N GLU A 373 26.38 53.08 -9.69
CA GLU A 373 27.06 52.30 -8.65
C GLU A 373 26.14 52.05 -7.46
N ARG A 374 25.44 53.08 -6.97
CA ARG A 374 24.46 52.96 -5.87
C ARG A 374 23.35 51.96 -6.23
N LEU A 375 22.73 52.13 -7.39
CA LEU A 375 21.68 51.22 -7.86
C LEU A 375 22.19 49.79 -7.99
N LEU A 376 23.39 49.60 -8.54
CA LEU A 376 23.98 48.27 -8.69
C LEU A 376 24.31 47.65 -7.32
N THR A 377 24.78 48.43 -6.35
CA THR A 377 25.00 47.94 -4.98
C THR A 377 23.70 47.53 -4.30
N GLU A 378 22.62 48.30 -4.47
CA GLU A 378 21.30 47.95 -3.94
C GLU A 378 20.77 46.64 -4.55
N VAL A 379 20.89 46.47 -5.86
CA VAL A 379 20.51 45.23 -6.55
C VAL A 379 21.32 44.05 -6.02
N LEU A 380 22.64 44.20 -5.86
CA LEU A 380 23.50 43.13 -5.37
C LEU A 380 23.17 42.72 -3.93
N VAL A 381 22.98 43.70 -3.03
CA VAL A 381 22.57 43.44 -1.65
C VAL A 381 21.22 42.74 -1.61
N THR A 382 20.27 43.18 -2.44
CA THR A 382 18.94 42.55 -2.52
C THR A 382 19.04 41.09 -2.98
N VAL A 383 19.83 40.81 -4.01
CA VAL A 383 20.03 39.44 -4.52
C VAL A 383 20.75 38.57 -3.49
N GLN A 384 21.76 39.11 -2.79
CA GLN A 384 22.44 38.39 -1.71
C GLN A 384 21.47 38.03 -0.59
N HIS A 385 20.68 39.00 -0.12
CA HIS A 385 19.70 38.79 0.91
C HIS A 385 18.63 37.76 0.50
N GLN A 386 18.12 37.82 -0.73
CA GLN A 386 17.18 36.83 -1.25
C GLN A 386 17.76 35.42 -1.31
N LEU A 387 19.05 35.26 -1.61
CA LEU A 387 19.72 33.96 -1.60
C LEU A 387 19.93 33.46 -0.17
N GLU A 388 20.27 34.34 0.76
CA GLU A 388 20.41 34.03 2.19
C GLU A 388 19.07 33.63 2.82
N GLU A 389 18.01 34.40 2.60
CA GLU A 389 16.64 34.08 3.06
C GLU A 389 16.17 32.72 2.53
N ARG A 390 16.43 32.43 1.24
CA ARG A 390 16.10 31.12 0.66
C ARG A 390 16.89 29.98 1.29
N LEU A 391 18.17 30.21 1.59
CA LEU A 391 19.01 29.22 2.25
C LEU A 391 18.53 28.99 3.70
N GLU A 392 18.23 30.06 4.43
CA GLU A 392 17.71 29.98 5.80
C GLU A 392 16.36 29.28 5.88
N ALA A 393 15.44 29.58 4.94
CA ALA A 393 14.15 28.90 4.82
C ALA A 393 14.34 27.40 4.55
N ASN A 394 15.20 27.04 3.59
CA ASN A 394 15.50 25.64 3.30
C ASN A 394 16.12 24.92 4.52
N LEU A 395 17.06 25.55 5.22
CA LEU A 395 17.64 25.00 6.45
C LEU A 395 16.61 24.85 7.58
N ALA A 396 15.65 25.76 7.69
CA ALA A 396 14.55 25.64 8.66
C ALA A 396 13.65 24.44 8.32
N GLU A 397 13.28 24.29 7.05
CA GLU A 397 12.50 23.14 6.57
C GLU A 397 13.24 21.82 6.77
N GLN A 398 14.55 21.77 6.51
CA GLN A 398 15.39 20.60 6.78
C GLN A 398 15.37 20.24 8.27
N ARG A 399 15.47 21.23 9.17
CA ARG A 399 15.43 20.99 10.63
C ARG A 399 14.07 20.43 11.06
N ASP A 400 12.98 20.94 10.53
CA ASP A 400 11.64 20.46 10.87
C ASP A 400 11.34 19.08 10.27
N LEU A 401 11.88 18.78 9.09
CA LEU A 401 11.87 17.41 8.54
C LEU A 401 12.67 16.44 9.39
N VAL A 402 13.85 16.83 9.90
CA VAL A 402 14.65 16.00 10.80
C VAL A 402 13.88 15.72 12.09
N ARG A 403 13.32 16.76 12.73
CA ARG A 403 12.50 16.62 13.95
C ARG A 403 11.32 15.67 13.75
N SER A 404 10.52 15.90 12.70
CA SER A 404 9.36 15.04 12.41
C SER A 404 9.76 13.61 12.01
N ARG A 405 10.92 13.42 11.38
CA ARG A 405 11.49 12.09 11.10
C ARG A 405 11.89 11.39 12.40
N GLU A 406 12.58 12.07 13.31
CA GLU A 406 12.99 11.54 14.61
C GLU A 406 11.77 11.13 15.45
N GLU A 407 10.72 11.96 15.49
CA GLU A 407 9.46 11.63 16.16
C GLU A 407 8.82 10.37 15.58
N LEU A 408 8.78 10.23 14.25
CA LEU A 408 8.21 9.02 13.63
C LEU A 408 9.07 7.79 13.89
N VAL A 409 10.40 7.91 13.83
CA VAL A 409 11.32 6.82 14.15
C VAL A 409 11.15 6.37 15.60
N ALA A 410 11.09 7.30 16.54
CA ALA A 410 10.87 6.99 17.95
C ALA A 410 9.55 6.25 18.16
N HIS A 411 8.48 6.66 17.47
CA HIS A 411 7.20 5.95 17.54
C HIS A 411 7.25 4.54 16.94
N ILE A 412 7.91 4.36 15.80
CA ILE A 412 8.14 3.03 15.19
C ILE A 412 8.96 2.14 16.14
N GLU A 413 9.98 2.69 16.81
CA GLU A 413 10.80 1.96 17.77
C GLU A 413 9.99 1.51 18.99
N GLN A 414 9.13 2.38 19.53
CA GLN A 414 8.20 2.05 20.63
C GLN A 414 7.28 0.89 20.23
N VAL A 415 6.60 0.99 19.08
CA VAL A 415 5.69 -0.07 18.59
C VAL A 415 6.44 -1.38 18.35
N ASN A 416 7.66 -1.32 17.81
CA ASN A 416 8.48 -2.51 17.61
C ASN A 416 8.97 -3.12 18.93
N ALA A 417 9.25 -2.31 19.95
CA ALA A 417 9.61 -2.79 21.29
C ALA A 417 8.42 -3.52 21.93
N GLU A 418 7.23 -2.93 21.93
CA GLU A 418 6.00 -3.56 22.42
C GLU A 418 5.73 -4.90 21.70
N LEU A 419 5.89 -4.93 20.37
CA LEU A 419 5.72 -6.15 19.58
C LEU A 419 6.76 -7.23 19.94
N LYS A 420 8.01 -6.84 20.21
CA LYS A 420 9.07 -7.76 20.64
C LYS A 420 8.75 -8.33 22.03
N GLU A 421 8.30 -7.51 22.96
CA GLU A 421 7.90 -7.95 24.30
C GLU A 421 6.72 -8.92 24.26
N GLN A 422 5.67 -8.61 23.49
CA GLN A 422 4.53 -9.51 23.29
C GLN A 422 4.95 -10.86 22.70
N ARG A 423 5.84 -10.85 21.70
CA ARG A 423 6.38 -12.09 21.12
C ARG A 423 7.22 -12.87 22.14
N ALA A 424 8.05 -12.19 22.94
CA ALA A 424 8.85 -12.82 23.97
C ALA A 424 7.96 -13.45 25.06
N ALA A 425 6.90 -12.77 25.51
CA ALA A 425 5.94 -13.31 26.47
C ALA A 425 5.21 -14.53 25.93
N LEU A 426 4.74 -14.49 24.67
CA LEU A 426 4.13 -15.64 24.01
C LEU A 426 5.09 -16.83 23.89
N ASN A 427 6.36 -16.57 23.56
CA ASN A 427 7.37 -17.63 23.48
C ASN A 427 7.65 -18.25 24.86
N LYS A 428 7.75 -17.43 25.92
CA LYS A 428 7.88 -17.93 27.30
C LYS A 428 6.70 -18.83 27.69
N MET A 429 5.47 -18.39 27.43
CA MET A 429 4.27 -19.20 27.69
C MET A 429 4.29 -20.53 26.92
N LYS A 430 4.76 -20.52 25.66
CA LYS A 430 4.92 -21.75 24.86
C LYS A 430 6.02 -22.66 25.43
N GLU A 431 7.13 -22.09 25.89
CA GLU A 431 8.21 -22.85 26.52
C GLU A 431 7.78 -23.45 27.85
N GLU A 432 7.06 -22.70 28.69
CA GLU A 432 6.47 -23.17 29.94
C GLU A 432 5.48 -24.31 29.67
N ARG A 433 4.57 -24.13 28.71
CA ARG A 433 3.64 -25.18 28.29
C ARG A 433 4.35 -26.42 27.75
N ARG A 434 5.43 -26.23 27.00
CA ARG A 434 6.25 -27.34 26.50
C ARG A 434 6.91 -28.10 27.65
N LYS A 435 7.49 -27.39 28.62
CA LYS A 435 8.06 -27.99 29.83
C LYS A 435 7.02 -28.76 30.64
N GLU A 436 5.82 -28.22 30.81
CA GLU A 436 4.71 -28.93 31.48
C GLU A 436 4.36 -30.25 30.77
N ILE A 437 4.25 -30.22 29.44
CA ILE A 437 3.97 -31.41 28.64
C ILE A 437 5.13 -32.41 28.76
N ASP A 438 6.38 -31.95 28.66
CA ASP A 438 7.55 -32.80 28.79
C ASP A 438 7.60 -33.47 30.18
N ILE A 439 7.25 -32.75 31.26
CA ILE A 439 7.13 -33.29 32.61
C ILE A 439 6.01 -34.36 32.67
N GLN A 440 4.81 -34.07 32.14
CA GLN A 440 3.69 -35.02 32.12
C GLN A 440 4.04 -36.30 31.35
N VAL A 441 4.73 -36.16 30.21
CA VAL A 441 5.20 -37.30 29.42
C VAL A 441 6.23 -38.09 30.21
N SER A 442 7.19 -37.42 30.88
CA SER A 442 8.18 -38.10 31.71
C SER A 442 7.57 -38.81 32.93
N ASP A 443 6.59 -38.21 33.60
CA ASP A 443 5.88 -38.80 34.73
C ASP A 443 5.09 -40.03 34.29
N LYS A 444 4.42 -39.94 33.13
CA LYS A 444 3.71 -41.09 32.55
C LYS A 444 4.66 -42.22 32.19
N GLN A 445 5.82 -41.91 31.59
CA GLN A 445 6.86 -42.90 31.30
C GLN A 445 7.39 -43.54 32.60
N GLN A 446 7.66 -42.76 33.64
CA GLN A 446 8.10 -43.28 34.94
C GLN A 446 7.05 -44.19 35.58
N ARG A 447 5.77 -43.83 35.53
CA ARG A 447 4.66 -44.68 36.01
C ARG A 447 4.59 -45.99 35.24
N GLN A 448 4.68 -45.94 33.91
CA GLN A 448 4.71 -47.14 33.07
C GLN A 448 5.90 -48.05 33.40
N MET A 449 7.09 -47.47 33.63
CA MET A 449 8.28 -48.23 34.04
C MET A 449 8.13 -48.83 35.45
N ALA A 450 7.51 -48.11 36.38
CA ALA A 450 7.24 -48.62 37.73
C ALA A 450 6.19 -49.75 37.71
N GLU A 451 5.12 -49.61 36.93
CA GLU A 451 4.12 -50.65 36.71
C GLU A 451 4.74 -51.91 36.07
N ALA A 452 5.57 -51.73 35.04
CA ALA A 452 6.31 -52.84 34.43
C ALA A 452 7.22 -53.54 35.45
N ARG A 453 7.91 -52.78 36.31
CA ARG A 453 8.76 -53.34 37.36
C ARG A 453 7.97 -54.08 38.45
N ILE A 454 6.78 -53.59 38.80
CA ILE A 454 5.87 -54.29 39.72
C ILE A 454 5.39 -55.60 39.09
N ALA A 455 4.99 -55.57 37.81
CA ALA A 455 4.57 -56.76 37.08
C ALA A 455 5.71 -57.80 36.97
N GLU A 456 6.95 -57.38 36.76
CA GLU A 456 8.12 -58.26 36.80
C GLU A 456 8.30 -58.93 38.18
N LEU A 457 8.20 -58.14 39.26
CA LEU A 457 8.29 -58.67 40.63
C LEU A 457 7.14 -59.64 40.96
N GLU A 458 5.93 -59.38 40.47
CA GLU A 458 4.79 -60.29 40.61
C GLU A 458 4.99 -61.60 39.82
N ALA A 459 5.52 -61.51 38.59
CA ALA A 459 5.88 -62.68 37.79
C ALA A 459 7.00 -63.51 38.43
N GLU A 460 7.99 -62.87 39.06
CA GLU A 460 9.03 -63.56 39.84
C GLU A 460 8.46 -64.25 41.07
N LYS A 461 7.54 -63.59 41.80
CA LYS A 461 6.82 -64.22 42.93
C LYS A 461 6.00 -65.42 42.48
N GLN A 462 5.29 -65.32 41.35
CA GLN A 462 4.56 -66.45 40.76
C GLN A 462 5.50 -67.61 40.43
N LYS A 463 6.64 -67.35 39.77
CA LYS A 463 7.66 -68.39 39.49
C LYS A 463 8.22 -69.04 40.75
N VAL A 464 8.41 -68.28 41.82
CA VAL A 464 8.87 -68.81 43.12
C VAL A 464 7.78 -69.67 43.76
N GLN A 465 6.52 -69.24 43.69
CA GLN A 465 5.37 -70.03 44.16
C GLN A 465 5.22 -71.34 43.38
N GLU A 466 5.29 -71.29 42.05
CA GLU A 466 5.28 -72.47 41.17
C GLU A 466 6.40 -73.45 41.54
N LYS A 467 7.64 -72.97 41.72
CA LYS A 467 8.76 -73.82 42.18
C LYS A 467 8.52 -74.44 43.57
N LEU A 468 7.89 -73.70 44.48
CA LEU A 468 7.57 -74.20 45.82
C LEU A 468 6.46 -75.27 45.76
N GLU A 469 5.49 -75.10 44.87
CA GLU A 469 4.44 -76.07 44.57
C GLU A 469 5.01 -77.32 43.91
N GLU A 470 5.90 -77.18 42.92
CA GLU A 470 6.65 -78.29 42.32
C GLU A 470 7.46 -79.06 43.37
N GLN A 471 8.15 -78.36 44.29
CA GLN A 471 8.87 -79.00 45.40
C GLN A 471 7.94 -79.74 46.36
N LYS A 472 6.78 -79.18 46.70
CA LYS A 472 5.75 -79.87 47.49
C LYS A 472 5.23 -81.11 46.75
N LEU A 473 5.02 -81.00 45.45
CA LEU A 473 4.55 -82.09 44.60
C LEU A 473 5.61 -83.21 44.50
N LEU A 474 6.89 -82.87 44.40
CA LEU A 474 8.00 -83.82 44.47
C LEU A 474 8.13 -84.46 45.86
N GLN A 475 7.90 -83.72 46.94
CA GLN A 475 7.87 -84.29 48.29
C GLN A 475 6.69 -85.24 48.48
N GLU A 476 5.51 -84.90 47.97
CA GLU A 476 4.34 -85.79 47.97
C GLU A 476 4.57 -87.01 47.06
N LEU A 477 5.18 -86.87 45.89
CA LEU A 477 5.59 -88.01 45.05
C LEU A 477 6.59 -88.92 45.77
N ARG A 478 7.60 -88.37 46.45
CA ARG A 478 8.55 -89.15 47.28
C ARG A 478 7.89 -89.82 48.48
N LYS A 479 6.89 -89.18 49.10
CA LYS A 479 6.05 -89.82 50.12
C LYS A 479 5.21 -90.95 49.51
N MET A 480 4.64 -90.76 48.34
CA MET A 480 3.87 -91.79 47.60
C MET A 480 4.75 -92.94 47.09
N GLU A 481 6.03 -92.71 46.85
CA GLU A 481 7.02 -93.75 46.52
C GLU A 481 7.42 -94.57 47.77
N THR A 482 7.47 -93.95 48.96
CA THR A 482 7.83 -94.63 50.23
C THR A 482 6.62 -95.27 50.93
N THR A 483 5.44 -94.71 50.74
CA THR A 483 4.15 -95.28 51.14
C THR A 483 3.44 -95.73 49.87
N GLY A 484 3.65 -96.99 49.46
CA GLY A 484 3.01 -97.54 48.26
C GLY A 484 1.49 -97.26 48.23
N TYR A 485 0.95 -97.13 47.02
CA TYR A 485 -0.45 -96.76 46.73
C TYR A 485 -1.46 -97.34 47.73
N ASN A 486 -2.06 -96.49 48.55
CA ASN A 486 -3.07 -96.87 49.53
C ASN A 486 -4.47 -96.60 48.93
N PRO A 487 -5.27 -97.61 48.55
CA PRO A 487 -6.59 -97.39 48.00
C PRO A 487 -7.48 -96.67 49.03
N VAL A 488 -8.17 -95.62 48.58
CA VAL A 488 -9.11 -94.85 49.41
C VAL A 488 -10.19 -95.78 49.96
N ASN A 489 -10.13 -96.05 51.25
CA ASN A 489 -11.08 -96.91 51.95
C ASN A 489 -12.39 -96.12 52.17
N VAL A 490 -13.34 -96.22 51.24
CA VAL A 490 -14.67 -95.58 51.32
C VAL A 490 -15.61 -96.36 52.26
N ALA A 491 -15.08 -96.97 53.33
CA ALA A 491 -15.90 -97.58 54.37
C ALA A 491 -16.43 -96.51 55.32
N ARG A 492 -17.77 -96.33 55.36
CA ARG A 492 -18.47 -95.49 56.34
C ARG A 492 -18.04 -95.89 57.77
N ARG A 493 -17.40 -94.96 58.50
CA ARG A 493 -17.19 -95.08 59.94
C ARG A 493 -18.56 -95.18 60.65
N ARG A 494 -18.84 -96.32 61.28
CA ARG A 494 -19.90 -96.42 62.30
C ARG A 494 -19.45 -95.63 63.52
N MET A 495 -20.15 -94.54 63.82
CA MET A 495 -20.05 -93.91 65.14
C MET A 495 -20.78 -94.82 66.14
N PHE A 496 -20.10 -95.14 67.24
CA PHE A 496 -20.74 -95.68 68.44
C PHE A 496 -21.67 -94.60 69.01
N TRP A 497 -22.85 -95.03 69.48
CA TRP A 497 -23.89 -94.19 70.07
C TRP A 497 -23.43 -93.46 71.33
#